data_AF-G1MJV1-F1
#
_entry.id   AF-G1MJV1-F1
#
_cell.length_a   1.000
_cell.length_b   1.000
_cell.length_c   1.000
_cell.angle_alpha   90.00
_cell.angle_beta   90.00
_cell.angle_gamma   90.00
#
_symmetry.space_group_name_H-M   'P 1'
#
loop_
_entity.id
_entity.type
_entity.pdbx_description
1 polymer ?
#
loop_
_entity_poly.entity_id
_entity_poly.type
_entity_poly.pdbx_seq_one_letter_code
_entity_poly.pdbx_strand_id
1 'polypeptide(L)'
;MMNYVGKKKKRRKRDPQAPRRPPSSFLLFCQDHYAQLKRENPNWSVVQVAKASGKMWSATTDAEKQPYEQRAALLRAKYQEELEIYRKQRIARKSLQGSAKNQCRGKTDSDKADGSN
;
A
#
# COMPACT_ATOMS: atom_id res chain seq x y z
N MET A 1 -37.67 -6.22 -1.56
CA MET A 1 -36.36 -5.97 -2.21
C MET A 1 -35.27 -6.07 -1.15
N MET A 2 -34.47 -7.16 -1.11
CA MET A 2 -33.36 -7.28 -0.16
C MET A 2 -32.23 -6.32 -0.55
N ASN A 3 -32.08 -5.23 0.20
CA ASN A 3 -30.96 -4.30 0.06
C ASN A 3 -29.67 -4.94 0.60
N TYR A 4 -28.91 -5.61 -0.27
CA TYR A 4 -27.58 -6.10 0.05
C TYR A 4 -26.59 -4.93 0.15
N VAL A 5 -26.54 -4.28 1.33
CA VAL A 5 -25.42 -3.41 1.69
C VAL A 5 -24.23 -4.33 1.98
N GLY A 6 -23.44 -4.63 0.95
CA GLY A 6 -22.18 -5.35 1.10
C GLY A 6 -21.28 -4.64 2.11
N LYS A 7 -20.95 -5.32 3.22
CA LYS A 7 -20.03 -4.81 4.25
C LYS A 7 -18.73 -4.33 3.58
N LYS A 8 -18.51 -3.02 3.49
CA LYS A 8 -17.24 -2.43 3.04
C LYS A 8 -16.11 -2.96 3.94
N LYS A 9 -15.26 -3.84 3.40
CA LYS A 9 -14.05 -4.30 4.09
C LYS A 9 -13.17 -3.08 4.40
N LYS A 10 -13.03 -2.73 5.68
CA LYS A 10 -12.06 -1.72 6.14
C LYS A 10 -10.68 -2.13 5.64
N ARG A 11 -10.02 -1.28 4.83
CA ARG A 11 -8.65 -1.54 4.40
C ARG A 11 -7.78 -1.63 5.64
N ARG A 12 -7.07 -2.73 5.82
CA ARG A 12 -6.09 -2.88 6.91
C ARG A 12 -5.10 -1.72 6.83
N LYS A 13 -4.84 -1.05 7.96
CA LYS A 13 -3.80 -0.02 8.06
C LYS A 13 -2.49 -0.66 7.61
N ARG A 14 -1.89 -0.14 6.53
CA ARG A 14 -0.59 -0.60 6.05
C ARG A 14 0.48 -0.11 7.03
N ASP A 15 1.44 -0.96 7.36
CA ASP A 15 2.57 -0.59 8.23
C ASP A 15 3.25 0.68 7.67
N PRO A 16 3.50 1.72 8.48
CA PRO A 16 4.14 2.97 8.01
C PRO A 16 5.53 2.77 7.42
N GLN A 17 6.26 1.74 7.89
CA GLN A 17 7.59 1.40 7.42
C GLN A 17 7.60 0.49 6.19
N ALA A 18 6.44 -0.03 5.74
CA ALA A 18 6.42 -0.88 4.56
C ALA A 18 6.64 -0.03 3.31
N PRO A 19 7.63 -0.36 2.46
CA PRO A 19 7.86 0.37 1.22
C PRO A 19 6.57 0.36 0.39
N ARG A 20 6.25 1.49 -0.26
CA ARG A 20 5.02 1.65 -1.06
C ARG A 20 5.26 1.06 -2.44
N ARG A 21 4.21 0.43 -3.00
CA ARG A 21 4.32 -0.17 -4.35
C ARG A 21 4.64 0.96 -5.35
N PRO A 22 5.65 0.79 -6.22
CA PRO A 22 6.01 1.79 -7.20
C PRO A 22 4.88 1.94 -8.23
N PRO A 23 4.71 3.15 -8.78
CA PRO A 23 3.77 3.37 -9.87
C PRO A 23 4.20 2.58 -11.12
N SER A 24 3.21 2.06 -11.85
CA SER A 24 3.43 1.44 -13.17
C SER A 24 3.74 2.50 -14.23
N SER A 25 4.25 2.09 -15.39
CA SER A 25 4.48 2.96 -16.56
C SER A 25 3.24 3.79 -16.91
N PHE A 26 2.07 3.12 -16.95
CA PHE A 26 0.78 3.77 -17.16
C PHE A 26 0.43 4.80 -16.08
N LEU A 27 0.78 4.56 -14.82
CA LEU A 27 0.47 5.50 -13.72
C LEU A 27 1.38 6.74 -13.78
N LEU A 28 2.64 6.57 -14.17
CA LEU A 28 3.56 7.69 -14.39
C LEU A 28 3.03 8.59 -15.51
N PHE A 29 2.69 7.99 -16.66
CA PHE A 29 2.06 8.71 -17.77
C PHE A 29 0.76 9.40 -17.34
N CYS A 30 -0.13 8.67 -16.65
CA CYS A 30 -1.35 9.25 -16.12
C CYS A 30 -1.07 10.43 -15.19
N GLN A 31 -0.04 10.39 -14.35
CA GLN A 31 0.25 11.48 -13.42
C GLN A 31 0.67 12.76 -14.14
N ASP A 32 1.52 12.63 -15.16
CA ASP A 32 2.00 13.77 -15.95
C ASP A 32 0.86 14.38 -16.78
N HIS A 33 0.10 13.54 -17.50
CA HIS A 33 -1.03 14.00 -18.31
C HIS A 33 -2.24 14.44 -17.48
N TYR A 34 -2.47 13.84 -16.32
CA TYR A 34 -3.54 14.26 -15.42
C TYR A 34 -3.32 15.68 -14.92
N ALA A 35 -2.09 16.05 -14.56
CA ALA A 35 -1.77 17.40 -14.12
C ALA A 35 -2.02 18.42 -15.24
N GLN A 36 -1.64 18.07 -16.48
CA GLN A 36 -1.89 18.90 -17.65
C GLN A 36 -3.39 19.04 -17.94
N LEU A 37 -4.11 17.93 -18.06
CA LEU A 37 -5.56 17.93 -18.35
C LEU A 37 -6.38 18.61 -17.26
N LYS A 38 -5.97 18.50 -15.98
CA LYS A 38 -6.65 19.18 -14.87
C LYS A 38 -6.38 20.68 -14.86
N ARG A 39 -5.21 21.12 -15.35
CA ARG A 39 -4.88 22.54 -15.52
C ARG A 39 -5.67 23.14 -16.69
N GLU A 40 -5.76 22.43 -17.81
CA GLU A 40 -6.52 22.84 -18.99
C GLU A 40 -8.04 22.78 -18.73
N ASN A 41 -8.49 21.78 -17.97
CA ASN A 41 -9.90 21.56 -17.64
C ASN A 41 -10.11 21.47 -16.12
N PRO A 42 -10.06 22.62 -15.40
CA PRO A 42 -10.26 22.63 -13.96
C PRO A 42 -11.65 22.11 -13.56
N ASN A 43 -12.64 22.26 -14.43
CA ASN A 43 -14.03 21.81 -14.24
C ASN A 43 -14.22 20.31 -14.41
N TRP A 44 -13.25 19.58 -14.99
CA TRP A 44 -13.41 18.13 -15.19
C TRP A 44 -13.24 17.37 -13.88
N SER A 45 -14.13 16.39 -13.68
CA SER A 45 -14.00 15.44 -12.58
C SER A 45 -12.75 14.58 -12.74
N VAL A 46 -12.21 14.10 -11.62
CA VAL A 46 -11.07 13.16 -11.59
C VAL A 46 -11.31 11.96 -12.51
N VAL A 47 -12.56 11.47 -12.55
CA VAL A 47 -12.97 10.33 -13.39
C VAL A 47 -12.87 10.66 -14.88
N GLN A 48 -13.31 11.84 -15.30
CA GLN A 48 -13.23 12.27 -16.69
C GLN A 48 -11.77 12.44 -17.14
N VAL A 49 -10.94 13.07 -16.31
CA VAL A 49 -9.51 13.24 -16.60
C VAL A 49 -8.80 11.89 -16.71
N ALA A 50 -9.09 10.96 -15.79
CA ALA A 50 -8.53 9.60 -15.85
C ALA A 50 -8.98 8.85 -17.12
N LYS A 51 -10.24 9.02 -17.54
CA LYS A 51 -10.76 8.40 -18.77
C LYS A 51 -10.09 8.98 -20.03
N ALA A 52 -9.85 10.29 -20.06
CA ALA A 52 -9.11 10.93 -21.15
C ALA A 52 -7.65 10.46 -21.21
N SER A 53 -6.96 10.45 -20.06
CA SER A 53 -5.58 9.97 -19.95
C SER A 53 -5.44 8.51 -20.39
N GLY A 54 -6.40 7.65 -20.01
CA GLY A 54 -6.42 6.25 -20.45
C GLY A 54 -6.57 6.09 -21.96
N LYS A 55 -7.41 6.91 -22.60
CA LYS A 55 -7.54 6.92 -24.06
C LYS A 55 -6.25 7.37 -24.75
N MET A 56 -5.59 8.41 -24.22
CA MET A 56 -4.32 8.88 -24.74
C MET A 56 -3.24 7.80 -24.65
N TRP A 57 -3.20 7.05 -23.55
CA TRP A 57 -2.26 5.92 -23.39
C TRP A 57 -2.48 4.80 -24.40
N SER A 58 -3.74 4.45 -24.68
CA SER A 58 -4.03 3.43 -25.71
C SER A 58 -3.67 3.92 -27.12
N ALA A 59 -3.77 5.23 -27.37
CA ALA A 59 -3.41 5.85 -28.64
C ALA A 59 -1.89 6.10 -28.80
N THR A 60 -1.13 6.10 -27.71
CA THR A 60 0.32 6.31 -27.75
C THR A 60 1.04 5.09 -28.33
N THR A 61 2.05 5.34 -29.14
CA THR A 61 2.89 4.28 -29.73
C THR A 61 3.83 3.67 -28.70
N ASP A 62 4.31 2.46 -28.94
CA ASP A 62 5.24 1.78 -28.04
C ASP A 62 6.56 2.55 -27.86
N ALA A 63 6.96 3.34 -28.86
CA ALA A 63 8.13 4.22 -28.78
C ALA A 63 8.00 5.27 -27.67
N GLU A 64 6.82 5.86 -27.50
CA GLU A 64 6.56 6.83 -26.43
C GLU A 64 6.33 6.15 -25.08
N LYS A 65 5.86 4.90 -25.07
CA LYS A 65 5.68 4.10 -23.85
C LYS A 65 7.00 3.58 -23.28
N GLN A 66 7.97 3.24 -24.14
CA GLN A 66 9.30 2.72 -23.78
C GLN A 66 10.00 3.50 -22.66
N PRO A 67 10.16 4.84 -22.72
CA PRO A 67 10.81 5.58 -21.63
C PRO A 67 10.05 5.48 -20.30
N TYR A 68 8.71 5.42 -20.32
CA TYR A 68 7.91 5.22 -19.10
C TYR A 68 8.04 3.79 -18.57
N GLU A 69 8.15 2.79 -19.44
CA GLU A 69 8.41 1.40 -19.05
C GLU A 69 9.77 1.22 -18.43
N GLN A 70 10.82 1.84 -18.98
CA GLN A 70 12.16 1.84 -18.41
C GLN A 70 12.19 2.52 -17.04
N ARG A 71 11.58 3.72 -16.92
CA ARG A 71 11.44 4.41 -15.62
C ARG A 71 10.70 3.54 -14.61
N ALA A 72 9.59 2.92 -15.01
CA ALA A 72 8.84 2.01 -14.16
C ALA A 72 9.61 0.74 -13.79
N ALA A 73 10.46 0.21 -14.68
CA ALA A 73 11.34 -0.90 -14.40
C ALA A 73 12.40 -0.54 -13.35
N LEU A 74 13.03 0.63 -13.48
CA LEU A 74 13.99 1.13 -12.48
C LEU A 74 13.35 1.32 -11.11
N LEU A 75 12.15 1.91 -11.05
CA LEU A 75 11.38 2.07 -9.82
C LEU A 75 10.97 0.72 -9.21
N ARG A 76 10.65 -0.27 -10.04
CA ARG A 76 10.36 -1.64 -9.60
C ARG A 76 11.59 -2.32 -9.00
N ALA A 77 12.75 -2.19 -9.63
CA ALA A 77 14.00 -2.75 -9.13
C ALA A 77 14.36 -2.17 -7.75
N LYS A 78 14.36 -0.83 -7.62
CA LYS A 78 14.60 -0.15 -6.33
C LYS A 78 13.62 -0.60 -5.25
N TYR A 79 12.33 -0.73 -5.59
CA TYR A 79 11.33 -1.21 -4.64
C TYR A 79 11.56 -2.66 -4.21
N GLN A 80 12.05 -3.53 -5.10
CA GLN A 80 12.35 -4.92 -4.75
C GLN A 80 13.48 -4.98 -3.72
N GLU A 81 14.55 -4.21 -3.91
CA GLU A 81 15.65 -4.09 -2.95
C GLU A 81 15.16 -3.59 -1.58
N GLU A 82 14.40 -2.49 -1.56
CA GLU A 82 13.79 -1.96 -0.33
C GLU A 82 12.85 -2.97 0.34
N LEU A 83 12.08 -3.73 -0.46
CA LEU A 83 11.14 -4.72 0.04
C LEU A 83 11.87 -5.90 0.70
N GLU A 84 13.00 -6.34 0.16
CA GLU A 84 13.82 -7.38 0.76
C GLU A 84 14.41 -6.93 2.09
N ILE A 85 14.95 -5.71 2.14
CA ILE A 85 15.46 -5.10 3.38
C ILE A 85 14.32 -5.00 4.41
N TYR A 86 13.16 -4.46 4.01
CA TYR A 86 11.99 -4.38 4.89
C TYR A 86 11.51 -5.75 5.35
N ARG A 87 11.53 -6.77 4.49
CA ARG A 87 11.13 -8.13 4.84
C ARG A 87 12.07 -8.71 5.90
N LYS A 88 13.39 -8.55 5.73
CA LYS A 88 14.40 -8.96 6.72
C LYS A 88 14.20 -8.23 8.05
N GLN A 89 14.07 -6.89 8.02
CA GLN A 89 13.82 -6.07 9.21
C GLN A 89 12.50 -6.44 9.91
N ARG A 90 11.43 -6.72 9.15
CA ARG A 90 10.13 -7.11 9.70
C ARG A 90 10.19 -8.47 10.38
N ILE A 91 10.95 -9.43 9.82
CA ILE A 91 11.18 -10.73 10.44
C ILE A 91 11.95 -10.56 11.75
N ALA A 92 13.05 -9.79 11.75
CA ALA A 92 13.83 -9.48 12.95
C ALA A 92 13.01 -8.76 14.02
N ARG A 93 12.19 -7.77 13.64
CA ARG A 93 11.28 -7.09 14.57
C ARG A 93 10.24 -8.05 15.16
N LYS A 94 9.73 -8.99 14.37
CA LYS A 94 8.74 -9.98 14.83
C LYS A 94 9.35 -10.99 15.80
N SER A 95 10.60 -11.42 15.60
CA SER A 95 11.30 -12.30 16.56
C SER A 95 11.57 -11.59 17.89
N LEU A 96 11.94 -10.31 17.87
CA LEU A 96 12.10 -9.49 19.09
C LEU A 96 10.77 -9.30 19.85
N GLN A 97 9.66 -9.05 19.15
CA GLN A 97 8.34 -8.88 19.78
C GLN A 97 7.73 -10.19 20.32
N GLY A 98 8.15 -11.35 19.82
CA GLY A 98 7.75 -12.65 20.35
C GLY A 98 8.30 -12.92 21.75
N SER A 99 9.50 -12.40 22.05
CA SER A 99 10.16 -12.59 23.35
C SER A 99 9.54 -11.72 24.46
N ALA A 100 9.11 -10.50 24.13
CA ALA A 100 8.52 -9.56 25.10
C ALA A 100 7.12 -9.94 25.61
N LYS A 101 6.34 -10.73 24.85
CA LYS A 101 4.97 -11.14 25.28
C LYS A 101 4.94 -12.32 26.26
N ASN A 102 6.03 -13.08 26.36
CA ASN A 102 6.12 -14.21 27.29
C ASN A 102 6.53 -13.81 28.71
N GLN A 103 7.08 -12.61 28.93
CA GLN A 103 7.51 -12.18 30.26
C GLN A 103 6.37 -11.67 31.17
N CYS A 104 5.17 -11.37 30.63
CA CYS A 104 4.07 -10.81 31.42
C CYS A 104 2.99 -11.83 31.82
N ARG A 105 3.15 -13.12 31.50
CA ARG A 105 2.16 -14.18 31.81
C ARG A 105 2.58 -15.12 32.95
N GLY A 106 3.74 -14.89 33.58
CA GLY A 106 4.26 -15.71 34.67
C GLY A 106 4.22 -15.02 36.03
N LYS A 107 3.02 -14.71 36.54
CA LYS A 107 2.79 -14.51 37.98
C LYS A 107 1.60 -15.38 38.38
N THR A 108 1.86 -16.66 38.55
CA THR A 108 1.07 -17.52 39.41
C THR A 108 1.77 -17.52 40.76
N ASP A 109 1.14 -16.95 41.78
CA ASP A 109 1.38 -17.39 43.15
C ASP A 109 0.02 -17.49 43.84
N SER A 110 -0.33 -18.74 44.07
CA SER A 110 -1.25 -19.26 45.06
C SER A 110 -0.87 -18.79 46.45
N ASP A 111 -1.81 -18.18 47.18
CA ASP A 111 -1.84 -18.28 48.64
C ASP A 111 -3.22 -18.76 49.10
N LYS A 112 -3.14 -19.79 49.94
CA LYS A 112 -4.18 -20.59 50.59
C LYS A 112 -4.78 -19.84 51.79
N ALA A 113 -6.03 -20.23 52.11
CA ALA A 113 -6.67 -20.22 53.44
C ALA A 113 -7.01 -18.81 53.99
N ASP A 114 -8.01 -18.58 54.85
CA ASP A 114 -8.90 -19.38 55.69
C ASP A 114 -10.04 -18.44 56.17
N GLY A 115 -11.14 -18.97 56.72
CA GLY A 115 -11.89 -18.24 57.78
C GLY A 115 -13.23 -17.57 57.45
N SER A 116 -14.29 -18.23 57.92
CA SER A 116 -15.62 -17.79 58.40
C SER A 116 -15.92 -16.28 58.56
N ASN A 117 -17.13 -15.84 58.17
CA ASN A 117 -18.36 -15.81 59.00
C ASN A 117 -19.57 -15.46 58.11
#